data_AF-A0A518HHU2-F1
#
_entry.id   AF-A0A518HHU2-F1
#
_cell.length_a   1.000
_cell.length_b   1.000
_cell.length_c   1.000
_cell.angle_alpha   90.00
_cell.angle_beta   90.00
_cell.angle_gamma   90.00
#
_symmetry.space_group_name_H-M   'P 1'
#
loop_
_entity.id
_entity.type
_entity.pdbx_description
1 polymer ?
#
loop_
_entity_poly.entity_id
_entity_poly.type
_entity_poly.pdbx_seq_one_letter_code
_entity_poly.pdbx_strand_id
1 'polypeptide(L)'
;MEHHGEDVRALRFVERRARLDELLGSIDHPHLEATELIDGESWEAWADIRTTSRQWNAEGLMLKRKDTAVDMLLVADTHLGKDATFRRHGIPVPVGSTKGTLSTIAGVLRQTCATRLCILGDLFHARSSLSTEIRHQVDAFFDEFAHLKFSLIWGNHDAQVGRLPAAWPITVHEPGWCIGSLALGLHPMAPPEGADLSVCGHLHPAIRYRVGRESTGKLSCFWYSGGCLVLPAIGEFTGTHLIRPRQNDSTWFIAGNEVYSL
;
A
#
# COMPACT_ATOMS: atom_id res chain seq x y z
N MET A 1 -1.59 -15.90 -11.52
CA MET A 1 -0.89 -16.05 -12.81
C MET A 1 -0.15 -17.35 -12.71
N GLU A 2 -0.47 -18.30 -13.58
CA GLU A 2 -0.01 -19.67 -13.43
C GLU A 2 0.58 -20.17 -14.75
N HIS A 3 1.58 -21.04 -14.67
CA HIS A 3 2.14 -21.75 -15.82
C HIS A 3 2.27 -23.22 -15.44
N HIS A 4 1.64 -24.12 -16.19
CA HIS A 4 1.56 -25.56 -15.86
C HIS A 4 1.05 -25.88 -14.45
N GLY A 5 0.11 -25.07 -13.94
CA GLY A 5 -0.47 -25.24 -12.60
C GLY A 5 0.40 -24.73 -11.45
N GLU A 6 1.56 -24.13 -11.75
CA GLU A 6 2.40 -23.44 -10.76
C GLU A 6 2.09 -21.94 -10.74
N ASP A 7 1.91 -21.36 -9.55
CA ASP A 7 1.86 -19.90 -9.41
C ASP A 7 3.26 -19.30 -9.63
N VAL A 8 3.39 -18.50 -10.69
CA VAL A 8 4.66 -17.89 -11.11
C VAL A 8 4.80 -16.44 -10.66
N ARG A 9 3.90 -15.92 -9.81
CA ARG A 9 3.94 -14.53 -9.34
C ARG A 9 5.13 -14.21 -8.44
N ALA A 10 5.65 -15.21 -7.72
CA ALA A 10 6.81 -15.08 -6.86
C ALA A 10 8.16 -15.03 -7.62
N LEU A 11 8.17 -15.42 -8.90
CA LEU A 11 9.37 -15.37 -9.73
C LEU A 11 9.74 -13.92 -10.10
N ARG A 12 11.03 -13.68 -10.36
CA ARG A 12 11.51 -12.38 -10.83
C ARG A 12 10.89 -12.05 -12.18
N PHE A 13 10.74 -10.77 -12.50
CA PHE A 13 10.14 -10.36 -13.77
C PHE A 13 10.89 -10.92 -14.99
N VAL A 14 12.22 -11.02 -14.93
CA VAL A 14 13.04 -11.63 -15.99
C VAL A 14 12.74 -13.12 -16.20
N GLU A 15 12.48 -13.88 -15.13
CA GLU A 15 12.15 -15.31 -15.21
C GLU A 15 10.73 -15.51 -15.76
N ARG A 16 9.81 -14.67 -15.31
CA ARG A 16 8.43 -14.64 -15.82
C ARG A 16 8.41 -14.29 -17.31
N ARG A 17 9.25 -13.34 -17.73
CA ARG A 17 9.36 -12.94 -19.13
C ARG A 17 9.94 -14.07 -19.98
N ALA A 18 11.01 -14.73 -19.53
CA ALA A 18 11.58 -15.88 -20.23
C ALA A 18 10.56 -17.01 -20.45
N ARG A 19 9.76 -17.35 -19.43
CA ARG A 19 8.67 -18.33 -19.56
C ARG A 19 7.58 -17.88 -20.54
N LEU A 20 7.24 -16.59 -20.56
CA LEU A 20 6.29 -16.04 -21.52
C LEU A 20 6.83 -16.13 -22.95
N ASP A 21 8.10 -15.74 -23.18
CA ASP A 21 8.71 -15.77 -24.51
C ASP A 21 8.83 -17.21 -25.04
N GLU A 22 9.16 -18.18 -24.18
CA GLU A 22 9.15 -19.62 -24.53
C GLU A 22 7.74 -20.10 -24.94
N LEU A 23 6.72 -19.74 -24.14
CA LEU A 23 5.33 -20.11 -24.42
C LEU A 23 4.86 -19.51 -25.75
N LEU A 24 5.10 -18.21 -25.97
CA LEU A 24 4.71 -17.52 -27.20
C LEU A 24 5.46 -18.08 -28.42
N GLY A 25 6.74 -18.42 -28.27
CA GLY A 25 7.53 -19.05 -29.33
C GLY A 25 7.04 -20.45 -29.74
N SER A 26 6.25 -21.12 -28.89
CA SER A 26 5.63 -22.41 -29.19
C SER A 26 4.27 -22.31 -29.90
N ILE A 27 3.70 -21.10 -30.00
CA ILE A 27 2.36 -20.88 -30.55
C ILE A 27 2.47 -20.10 -31.86
N ASP A 28 2.02 -20.70 -32.96
CA ASP A 28 1.87 -20.01 -34.24
C ASP A 28 0.47 -19.40 -34.34
N HIS A 29 0.33 -18.10 -34.04
CA HIS A 29 -0.95 -17.39 -34.11
C HIS A 29 -0.77 -15.93 -34.55
N PRO A 30 -1.51 -15.45 -35.58
CA PRO A 30 -1.27 -14.16 -36.26
C PRO A 30 -1.59 -12.90 -35.44
N HIS A 31 -2.16 -13.07 -34.24
CA HIS A 31 -2.53 -11.97 -33.35
C HIS A 31 -1.95 -12.13 -31.94
N LEU A 32 -1.13 -13.15 -31.71
CA LEU A 32 -0.52 -13.40 -30.41
C LEU A 32 0.91 -12.87 -30.44
N GLU A 33 1.08 -11.61 -30.07
CA GLU A 33 2.38 -10.93 -30.07
C GLU A 33 2.87 -10.67 -28.65
N ALA A 34 4.16 -10.87 -28.42
CA ALA A 34 4.78 -10.52 -27.16
C ALA A 34 4.84 -9.00 -27.02
N THR A 35 4.50 -8.46 -25.84
CA THR A 35 4.69 -7.04 -25.57
C THR A 35 6.15 -6.65 -25.75
N GLU A 36 6.42 -5.59 -26.51
CA GLU A 36 7.76 -5.06 -26.69
C GLU A 36 8.34 -4.56 -25.35
N LEU A 37 9.64 -4.80 -25.14
CA LEU A 37 10.35 -4.24 -24.00
C LEU A 37 10.69 -2.78 -24.29
N ILE A 38 10.43 -1.93 -23.30
CA ILE A 38 10.72 -0.50 -23.39
C ILE A 38 12.12 -0.27 -22.85
N ASP A 39 12.98 0.29 -23.69
CA ASP A 39 14.31 0.72 -23.31
C ASP A 39 14.31 2.19 -22.86
N GLY A 40 15.18 2.51 -21.92
CA GLY A 40 15.46 3.87 -21.50
C GLY A 40 16.70 3.90 -20.63
N GLU A 41 17.43 5.01 -20.70
CA GLU A 41 18.74 5.15 -20.04
C GLU A 41 18.68 6.00 -18.77
N SER A 42 17.54 6.65 -18.49
CA SER A 42 17.33 7.47 -17.30
C SER A 42 15.86 7.51 -16.85
N TRP A 43 15.63 8.02 -15.64
CA TRP A 43 14.29 8.24 -15.10
C TRP A 43 13.48 9.23 -15.93
N GLU A 44 14.13 10.26 -16.48
CA GLU A 44 13.51 11.23 -17.38
C GLU A 44 13.07 10.56 -18.68
N ALA A 45 13.93 9.74 -19.29
CA ALA A 45 13.58 9.01 -20.52
C ALA A 45 12.36 8.10 -20.31
N TRP A 46 12.31 7.35 -19.21
CA TRP A 46 11.14 6.52 -18.90
C TRP A 46 9.90 7.34 -18.53
N ALA A 47 10.06 8.50 -17.90
CA ALA A 47 8.95 9.41 -17.62
C ALA A 47 8.33 9.96 -18.91
N ASP A 48 9.15 10.30 -19.90
CA ASP A 48 8.70 10.74 -21.23
C ASP A 48 7.93 9.62 -21.94
N ILE A 49 8.46 8.39 -21.94
CA ILE A 49 7.77 7.23 -22.54
C ILE A 49 6.43 6.97 -21.85
N ARG A 50 6.35 7.14 -20.52
CA ARG A 50 5.07 7.01 -19.80
C ARG A 50 4.03 8.00 -20.32
N THR A 51 4.42 9.21 -20.77
CA THR A 51 3.46 10.20 -21.32
C THR A 51 2.80 9.74 -22.62
N THR A 52 3.47 8.86 -23.38
CA THR A 52 2.94 8.35 -24.65
C THR A 52 2.13 7.06 -24.48
N SER A 53 2.09 6.45 -23.29
CA SER A 53 1.44 5.15 -23.01
C SER A 53 0.03 4.98 -23.60
N ARG A 54 -0.80 6.03 -23.63
CA ARG A 54 -2.14 5.98 -24.23
C ARG A 54 -2.14 5.74 -25.74
N GLN A 55 -1.10 6.17 -26.45
CA GLN A 55 -0.92 5.90 -27.88
C GLN A 55 -0.67 4.40 -28.13
N TRP A 56 -0.26 3.67 -27.10
CA TRP A 56 0.00 2.24 -27.12
C TRP A 56 -1.17 1.43 -26.54
N ASN A 57 -2.35 2.03 -26.42
CA ASN A 57 -3.54 1.44 -25.77
C ASN A 57 -3.26 0.96 -24.33
N ALA A 58 -2.26 1.54 -23.65
CA ALA A 58 -1.99 1.29 -22.24
C ALA A 58 -2.56 2.43 -21.40
N GLU A 59 -3.27 2.09 -20.31
CA GLU A 59 -3.80 3.09 -19.37
C GLU A 59 -2.69 3.83 -18.60
N GLY A 60 -1.50 3.22 -18.55
CA GLY A 60 -0.29 3.82 -18.01
C GLY A 60 0.91 2.90 -18.17
N LEU A 61 2.07 3.37 -17.72
CA LEU A 61 3.31 2.60 -17.66
C LEU A 61 3.77 2.45 -16.22
N MET A 62 4.08 1.21 -15.81
CA MET A 62 4.68 0.92 -14.51
C MET A 62 6.07 0.34 -14.73
N LEU A 63 7.09 1.04 -14.23
CA LEU A 63 8.47 0.57 -14.28
C LEU A 63 8.73 -0.36 -13.11
N LYS A 64 9.28 -1.52 -13.41
CA LYS A 64 9.71 -2.50 -12.41
C LYS A 64 11.11 -2.94 -12.73
N ARG A 65 11.94 -3.03 -11.70
CA ARG A 65 13.30 -3.56 -11.85
C ARG A 65 13.21 -5.03 -12.28
N LYS A 66 13.83 -5.40 -13.40
CA LYS A 66 13.65 -6.72 -14.04
C LYS A 66 14.06 -7.92 -13.17
N ASP A 67 15.01 -7.72 -12.28
CA ASP A 67 15.56 -8.71 -11.36
C ASP A 67 14.83 -8.74 -10.00
N THR A 68 13.77 -7.94 -9.83
CA THR A 68 12.98 -7.93 -8.59
C THR A 68 11.75 -8.84 -8.69
N ALA A 69 11.30 -9.27 -7.52
CA ALA A 69 9.95 -9.80 -7.30
C ALA A 69 9.16 -8.79 -6.45
N VAL A 70 7.82 -8.85 -6.47
CA VAL A 70 7.01 -8.07 -5.52
C VAL A 70 7.16 -8.74 -4.15
N ASP A 71 7.92 -8.13 -3.25
CA ASP A 71 8.25 -8.75 -1.96
C ASP A 71 7.36 -8.23 -0.83
N MET A 72 6.96 -6.95 -0.86
CA MET A 72 6.35 -6.28 0.27
C MET A 72 5.11 -5.45 -0.09
N LEU A 73 4.08 -5.58 0.74
CA LEU A 73 2.94 -4.67 0.82
C LEU A 73 3.15 -3.68 1.96
N LEU A 74 3.10 -2.37 1.64
CA LEU A 74 3.08 -1.29 2.62
C LEU A 74 1.65 -0.77 2.80
N VAL A 75 1.19 -0.67 4.03
CA VAL A 75 -0.11 -0.06 4.38
C VAL A 75 0.06 0.87 5.58
N ALA A 76 -0.77 1.90 5.69
CA ALA A 76 -0.70 2.86 6.79
C ALA A 76 -2.02 2.95 7.55
N ASP A 77 -1.95 3.18 8.86
CA ASP A 77 -3.06 3.62 9.71
C ASP A 77 -4.33 2.74 9.60
N THR A 78 -4.17 1.45 9.93
CA THR A 78 -5.29 0.50 9.88
C THR A 78 -6.35 0.80 10.95
N HIS A 79 -5.95 1.31 12.12
CA HIS A 79 -6.80 1.64 13.26
C HIS A 79 -7.83 0.56 13.60
N LEU A 80 -7.40 -0.70 13.65
CA LEU A 80 -8.27 -1.82 14.00
C LEU A 80 -8.99 -1.55 15.33
N GLY A 81 -10.27 -1.87 15.37
CA GLY A 81 -11.14 -1.68 16.53
C GLY A 81 -11.58 -0.25 16.84
N LYS A 82 -11.34 0.72 15.96
CA LYS A 82 -11.79 2.09 16.18
C LYS A 82 -13.31 2.20 16.31
N ASP A 83 -14.05 1.53 15.43
CA ASP A 83 -15.51 1.49 15.46
C ASP A 83 -16.03 0.87 16.78
N ALA A 84 -15.46 -0.25 17.19
CA ALA A 84 -15.81 -0.92 18.45
C ALA A 84 -15.51 -0.04 19.68
N THR A 85 -14.40 0.70 19.64
CA THR A 85 -14.05 1.67 20.69
C THR A 85 -15.09 2.79 20.77
N PHE A 86 -15.51 3.37 19.64
CA PHE A 86 -16.53 4.43 19.61
C PHE A 86 -17.90 3.91 20.11
N ARG A 87 -18.31 2.71 19.68
CA ARG A 87 -19.55 2.08 20.17
C ARG A 87 -19.54 1.86 21.67
N ARG A 88 -18.40 1.45 22.25
CA ARG A 88 -18.25 1.29 23.70
C ARG A 88 -18.46 2.60 24.47
N HIS A 89 -18.23 3.74 23.84
CA HIS A 89 -18.50 5.07 24.38
C HIS A 89 -19.91 5.60 24.03
N GLY A 90 -20.80 4.75 23.52
CA GLY A 90 -22.17 5.12 23.19
C GLY A 90 -22.32 5.92 21.89
N ILE A 91 -21.27 6.00 21.06
CA ILE A 91 -21.33 6.71 19.78
C ILE A 91 -21.81 5.74 18.69
N PRO A 92 -22.94 6.02 18.02
CA PRO A 92 -23.42 5.19 16.91
C PRO A 92 -22.48 5.35 15.70
N VAL A 93 -21.82 4.26 15.32
CA VAL A 93 -20.89 4.19 14.18
C VAL A 93 -21.07 2.85 13.44
N PRO A 94 -20.61 2.74 12.17
CA PRO A 94 -20.70 1.49 11.40
C PRO A 94 -20.10 0.29 12.13
N VAL A 95 -20.60 -0.91 11.82
CA VAL A 95 -20.06 -2.18 12.33
C VAL A 95 -19.16 -2.86 11.30
N GLY A 96 -18.10 -3.51 11.77
CA GLY A 96 -17.30 -4.41 10.94
C GLY A 96 -16.13 -3.75 10.21
N SER A 97 -15.76 -2.51 10.53
CA SER A 97 -14.64 -1.83 9.85
C SER A 97 -13.31 -2.56 10.00
N THR A 98 -13.08 -3.23 11.14
CA THR A 98 -11.90 -4.09 11.35
C THR A 98 -11.86 -5.23 10.32
N LYS A 99 -12.97 -5.94 10.16
CA LYS A 99 -13.10 -7.03 9.18
C LYS A 99 -12.94 -6.50 7.75
N GLY A 100 -13.52 -5.36 7.44
CA GLY A 100 -13.41 -4.72 6.13
C GLY A 100 -11.97 -4.33 5.79
N THR A 101 -11.26 -3.67 6.71
CA THR A 101 -9.83 -3.34 6.56
C THR A 101 -8.97 -4.58 6.37
N LEU A 102 -9.14 -5.62 7.20
CA LEU A 102 -8.40 -6.88 7.05
C LEU A 102 -8.72 -7.57 5.72
N SER A 103 -9.98 -7.55 5.28
CA SER A 103 -10.39 -8.11 3.99
C SER A 103 -9.78 -7.37 2.81
N THR A 104 -9.67 -6.04 2.90
CA THR A 104 -9.01 -5.20 1.91
C THR A 104 -7.52 -5.56 1.81
N ILE A 105 -6.82 -5.62 2.95
CA ILE A 105 -5.40 -6.02 2.98
C ILE A 105 -5.23 -7.43 2.42
N ALA A 106 -6.07 -8.38 2.83
CA ALA A 106 -6.04 -9.76 2.34
C ALA A 106 -6.24 -9.82 0.81
N GLY A 107 -7.17 -9.02 0.27
CA GLY A 107 -7.37 -8.90 -1.17
C GLY A 107 -6.10 -8.46 -1.91
N VAL A 108 -5.45 -7.40 -1.41
CA VAL A 108 -4.20 -6.89 -2.00
C VAL A 108 -3.06 -7.91 -1.87
N LEU A 109 -2.90 -8.57 -0.73
CA LEU A 109 -1.90 -9.63 -0.54
C LEU A 109 -2.12 -10.78 -1.53
N ARG A 110 -3.35 -11.27 -1.69
CA ARG A 110 -3.67 -12.34 -2.63
C ARG A 110 -3.46 -11.92 -4.08
N GLN A 111 -3.71 -10.66 -4.43
CA GLN A 111 -3.47 -10.15 -5.79
C GLN A 111 -1.97 -10.01 -6.09
N THR A 112 -1.21 -9.47 -5.14
CA THR A 112 0.20 -9.11 -5.32
C THR A 112 1.16 -10.28 -5.07
N CYS A 113 0.76 -11.29 -4.29
CA CYS A 113 1.65 -12.33 -3.75
C CYS A 113 2.82 -11.77 -2.95
N ALA A 114 2.66 -10.60 -2.33
CA ALA A 114 3.66 -10.08 -1.42
C ALA A 114 3.94 -11.13 -0.31
N THR A 115 5.21 -11.31 0.03
CA THR A 115 5.65 -12.25 1.09
C THR A 115 5.90 -11.55 2.42
N ARG A 116 5.73 -10.22 2.44
CA ARG A 116 5.94 -9.35 3.60
C ARG A 116 4.82 -8.32 3.65
N LEU A 117 4.30 -8.07 4.85
CA LEU A 117 3.38 -6.97 5.14
C LEU A 117 4.06 -6.04 6.13
N CYS A 118 4.18 -4.75 5.78
CA CYS A 118 4.62 -3.73 6.72
C CYS A 118 3.51 -2.70 6.94
N ILE A 119 3.14 -2.54 8.21
CA ILE A 119 2.14 -1.55 8.64
C ILE A 119 2.90 -0.32 9.16
N LEU A 120 2.63 0.83 8.58
CA LEU A 120 3.28 2.11 8.89
C LEU A 120 2.50 2.84 9.99
N GLY A 121 2.58 2.32 11.21
CA GLY A 121 1.94 2.90 12.39
C GLY A 121 0.45 2.60 12.54
N ASP A 122 -0.01 2.86 13.76
CA ASP A 122 -1.41 2.92 14.18
C ASP A 122 -2.19 1.66 13.77
N LEU A 123 -1.64 0.50 14.15
CA LEU A 123 -2.27 -0.81 13.95
C LEU A 123 -3.61 -0.89 14.69
N PHE A 124 -3.62 -0.51 15.96
CA PHE A 124 -4.84 -0.45 16.77
C PHE A 124 -5.17 0.97 17.16
N HIS A 125 -6.47 1.29 17.20
CA HIS A 125 -6.89 2.63 17.61
C HIS A 125 -6.67 2.92 19.10
N ALA A 126 -6.93 1.94 19.97
CA ALA A 126 -6.81 2.11 21.41
C ALA A 126 -6.64 0.75 22.09
N ARG A 127 -6.28 0.73 23.38
CA ARG A 127 -6.22 -0.52 24.16
C ARG A 127 -7.55 -1.28 24.16
N SER A 128 -8.68 -0.57 24.11
CA SER A 128 -10.02 -1.18 23.98
C SER A 128 -10.23 -1.92 22.65
N SER A 129 -9.43 -1.64 21.62
CA SER A 129 -9.43 -2.37 20.36
C SER A 129 -8.94 -3.81 20.51
N LEU A 130 -8.25 -4.16 21.60
CA LEU A 130 -7.85 -5.55 21.88
C LEU A 130 -8.99 -6.35 22.54
N SER A 131 -10.22 -6.17 22.06
CA SER A 131 -11.36 -7.01 22.48
C SER A 131 -11.19 -8.44 21.97
N THR A 132 -11.89 -9.39 22.59
CA THR A 132 -11.87 -10.80 22.16
C THR A 132 -12.27 -10.97 20.70
N GLU A 133 -13.28 -10.23 20.24
CA GLU A 133 -13.77 -10.27 18.87
C GLU A 133 -12.71 -9.80 17.87
N ILE A 134 -12.06 -8.66 18.14
CA ILE A 134 -11.04 -8.11 17.24
C ILE A 134 -9.79 -8.99 17.24
N ARG A 135 -9.39 -9.51 18.41
CA ARG A 135 -8.28 -10.46 18.49
C ARG A 135 -8.54 -11.69 17.63
N HIS A 136 -9.73 -12.28 17.70
CA HIS A 136 -10.08 -13.43 16.87
C HIS A 136 -10.03 -13.12 15.36
N GLN A 137 -10.42 -11.91 14.94
CA GLN A 137 -10.29 -11.49 13.54
C GLN A 137 -8.82 -11.35 13.10
N VAL A 138 -7.97 -10.82 13.99
CA VAL A 138 -6.53 -10.66 13.74
C VAL A 138 -5.81 -12.02 13.76
N ASP A 139 -6.17 -12.91 14.69
CA ASP A 139 -5.65 -14.28 14.77
C ASP A 139 -5.97 -15.04 13.46
N ALA A 140 -7.22 -15.00 13.01
CA ALA A 140 -7.63 -15.62 11.74
C ALA A 140 -6.87 -15.06 10.53
N PHE A 141 -6.55 -13.76 10.54
CA PHE A 141 -5.74 -13.13 9.49
C PHE A 141 -4.29 -13.63 9.52
N PHE A 142 -3.69 -13.78 10.70
CA PHE A 142 -2.35 -14.36 10.81
C PHE A 142 -2.30 -15.83 10.43
N ASP A 143 -3.34 -16.60 10.77
CA ASP A 143 -3.44 -18.01 10.37
C ASP A 143 -3.55 -18.16 8.85
N GLU A 144 -4.35 -17.32 8.18
CA GLU A 144 -4.47 -17.32 6.73
C GLU A 144 -3.12 -16.99 6.05
N PHE A 145 -2.39 -16.04 6.62
CA PHE A 145 -1.15 -15.51 6.05
C PHE A 145 0.09 -15.92 6.84
N ALA A 146 0.10 -17.13 7.40
CA ALA A 146 1.17 -17.63 8.28
C ALA A 146 2.57 -17.69 7.60
N HIS A 147 2.62 -17.67 6.27
CA HIS A 147 3.85 -17.64 5.48
C HIS A 147 4.46 -16.24 5.35
N LEU A 148 3.73 -15.18 5.72
CA LEU A 148 4.20 -13.80 5.60
C LEU A 148 5.09 -13.38 6.76
N LYS A 149 6.02 -12.46 6.46
CA LYS A 149 6.72 -11.69 7.50
C LYS A 149 5.94 -10.42 7.80
N PHE A 150 5.52 -10.25 9.06
CA PHE A 150 4.80 -9.06 9.51
C PHE A 150 5.75 -8.08 10.19
N SER A 151 5.81 -6.87 9.67
CA SER A 151 6.50 -5.73 10.28
C SER A 151 5.51 -4.65 10.69
N LEU A 152 5.77 -3.99 11.81
CA LEU A 152 5.06 -2.80 12.24
C LEU A 152 6.08 -1.70 12.54
N ILE A 153 5.97 -0.56 11.87
CA ILE A 153 6.59 0.68 12.36
C ILE A 153 5.75 1.17 13.53
N TRP A 154 6.35 1.35 14.70
CA TRP A 154 5.60 1.67 15.91
C TRP A 154 4.96 3.07 15.83
N GLY A 155 3.63 3.13 15.97
CA GLY A 155 2.82 4.35 15.92
C GLY A 155 2.50 4.97 17.28
N ASN A 156 1.93 6.18 17.25
CA ASN A 156 1.51 6.89 18.46
C ASN A 156 0.28 6.24 19.12
N HIS A 157 -0.67 5.70 18.35
CA HIS A 157 -1.78 4.94 18.93
C HIS A 157 -1.32 3.58 19.46
N ASP A 158 -0.31 2.96 18.83
CA ASP A 158 0.26 1.70 19.31
C ASP A 158 0.89 1.87 20.70
N ALA A 159 1.55 3.01 20.95
CA ALA A 159 2.05 3.35 22.29
C ALA A 159 0.94 3.40 23.36
N GLN A 160 -0.28 3.82 23.00
CA GLN A 160 -1.44 3.85 23.91
C GLN A 160 -2.05 2.46 24.14
N VAL A 161 -1.91 1.55 23.17
CA VAL A 161 -2.33 0.15 23.26
C VAL A 161 -1.42 -0.60 24.23
N GLY A 162 -0.13 -0.28 24.23
CA GLY A 162 0.89 -0.93 25.05
C GLY A 162 1.39 -2.21 24.39
N ARG A 163 1.55 -3.29 25.16
CA ARG A 163 2.13 -4.54 24.63
C ARG A 163 1.12 -5.30 23.77
N LEU A 164 1.52 -5.62 22.54
CA LEU A 164 0.79 -6.55 21.68
C LEU A 164 0.82 -7.99 22.25
N PRO A 165 -0.19 -8.83 21.98
CA PRO A 165 -0.13 -10.27 22.24
C PRO A 165 1.16 -10.90 21.73
N ALA A 166 1.86 -11.63 22.61
CA ALA A 166 3.16 -12.22 22.29
C ALA A 166 3.07 -13.35 21.23
N ALA A 167 1.88 -13.90 21.01
CA ALA A 167 1.63 -14.92 19.99
C ALA A 167 1.55 -14.33 18.57
N TRP A 168 1.38 -13.01 18.42
CA TRP A 168 1.27 -12.39 17.10
C TRP A 168 2.65 -12.30 16.44
N PRO A 169 2.78 -12.74 15.18
CA PRO A 169 4.07 -12.82 14.47
C PRO A 169 4.58 -11.45 13.97
N ILE A 170 4.35 -10.38 14.73
CA ILE A 170 4.71 -9.01 14.36
C ILE A 170 6.12 -8.70 14.88
N THR A 171 7.00 -8.32 13.97
CA THR A 171 8.27 -7.67 14.31
C THR A 171 8.06 -6.15 14.36
N VAL A 172 8.23 -5.55 15.53
CA VAL A 172 8.11 -4.09 15.71
C VAL A 172 9.45 -3.43 15.39
N HIS A 173 9.41 -2.34 14.63
CA HIS A 173 10.56 -1.53 14.26
C HIS A 173 10.32 -0.07 14.68
N GLU A 174 11.41 0.63 14.98
CA GLU A 174 11.37 2.07 15.24
C GLU A 174 11.19 2.87 13.93
N PRO A 175 10.56 4.06 13.99
CA PRO A 175 10.52 4.97 12.85
C PRO A 175 11.92 5.30 12.32
N GLY A 176 12.08 5.25 11.00
CA GLY A 176 13.38 5.38 10.31
C GLY A 176 14.02 4.06 9.91
N TRP A 177 13.33 2.92 10.10
CA TRP A 177 13.81 1.62 9.64
C TRP A 177 14.01 1.59 8.12
N CYS A 178 15.23 1.27 7.68
CA CYS A 178 15.58 1.25 6.26
C CYS A 178 15.45 -0.16 5.65
N ILE A 179 14.86 -0.21 4.44
CA ILE A 179 14.85 -1.37 3.56
C ILE A 179 15.45 -0.96 2.22
N GLY A 180 16.70 -1.34 1.98
CA GLY A 180 17.45 -0.79 0.83
C GLY A 180 17.57 0.73 0.99
N SER A 181 17.21 1.48 -0.06
CA SER A 181 17.19 2.94 -0.04
C SER A 181 15.84 3.55 0.39
N LEU A 182 14.93 2.73 0.94
CA LEU A 182 13.64 3.18 1.46
C LEU A 182 13.69 3.31 2.98
N ALA A 183 13.40 4.49 3.53
CA ALA A 183 13.20 4.70 4.97
C ALA A 183 11.71 4.64 5.31
N LEU A 184 11.32 3.79 6.26
CA LEU A 184 9.94 3.63 6.71
C LEU A 184 9.73 4.36 8.04
N GLY A 185 8.72 5.22 8.11
CA GLY A 185 8.47 6.07 9.25
C GLY A 185 6.99 6.24 9.60
N LEU A 186 6.76 7.00 10.66
CA LEU A 186 5.42 7.35 11.13
C LEU A 186 4.95 8.69 10.56
N HIS A 187 5.80 9.73 10.63
CA HIS A 187 5.47 11.09 10.21
C HIS A 187 6.26 11.51 8.97
N PRO A 188 5.77 12.53 8.23
CA PRO A 188 6.49 13.07 7.09
C PRO A 188 7.85 13.63 7.50
N MET A 189 8.93 13.04 6.97
CA MET A 189 10.30 13.44 7.24
C MET A 189 11.15 13.27 5.99
N ALA A 190 12.14 14.14 5.80
CA ALA A 190 13.12 13.97 4.74
C ALA A 190 13.82 12.60 4.88
N PRO A 191 14.23 11.97 3.76
CA PRO A 191 15.04 10.76 3.81
C PRO A 191 16.28 10.95 4.69
N PRO A 192 16.58 10.01 5.61
CA PRO A 192 17.85 10.00 6.31
C PRO A 192 19.02 9.76 5.33
N GLU A 193 20.24 10.02 5.79
CA GLU A 193 21.44 9.74 4.99
C GLU A 193 21.47 8.27 4.53
N GLY A 194 21.69 8.05 3.23
CA GLY A 194 21.70 6.72 2.62
C GLY A 194 20.33 6.18 2.17
N ALA A 195 19.25 6.91 2.41
CA ALA A 195 17.93 6.64 1.84
C ALA A 195 17.59 7.64 0.72
N ASP A 196 16.97 7.15 -0.35
CA ASP A 196 16.51 7.97 -1.47
C ASP A 196 15.08 8.48 -1.24
N LEU A 197 14.28 7.74 -0.46
CA LEU A 197 12.86 7.98 -0.24
C LEU A 197 12.45 7.62 1.19
N SER A 198 11.67 8.50 1.82
CA SER A 198 10.93 8.18 3.04
C SER A 198 9.49 7.80 2.69
N VAL A 199 8.92 6.83 3.39
CA VAL A 199 7.49 6.48 3.30
C VAL A 199 6.90 6.43 4.69
N CYS A 200 5.75 7.09 4.88
CA CYS A 200 5.10 7.15 6.18
C CYS A 200 3.57 7.14 6.12
N GLY A 201 2.95 6.92 7.27
CA GLY A 201 1.51 7.04 7.50
C GLY A 201 1.15 8.28 8.32
N HIS A 202 0.31 8.08 9.33
CA HIS A 202 -0.15 8.99 10.38
C HIS A 202 -1.00 10.19 9.94
N LEU A 203 -0.63 10.87 8.86
CA LEU A 203 -1.27 12.13 8.50
C LEU A 203 -2.68 11.91 7.93
N HIS A 204 -2.93 10.80 7.26
CA HIS A 204 -4.16 10.52 6.51
C HIS A 204 -4.45 11.62 5.47
N PRO A 205 -3.50 11.89 4.55
CA PRO A 205 -3.60 12.99 3.61
C PRO A 205 -4.85 12.89 2.73
N ALA A 206 -5.55 14.01 2.60
CA ALA A 206 -6.69 14.17 1.69
C ALA A 206 -6.71 15.54 1.03
N ILE A 207 -7.30 15.62 -0.16
CA ILE A 207 -7.57 16.86 -0.88
C ILE A 207 -9.07 17.18 -0.87
N ARG A 208 -9.42 18.46 -1.03
CA ARG A 208 -10.82 18.84 -1.32
C ARG A 208 -11.09 18.68 -2.80
N TYR A 209 -12.25 18.14 -3.13
CA TYR A 209 -12.80 18.23 -4.48
C TYR A 209 -14.10 19.05 -4.47
N ARG A 210 -14.42 19.64 -5.62
CA ARG A 210 -15.66 20.39 -5.84
C ARG A 210 -16.38 19.81 -7.04
N VAL A 211 -17.68 19.58 -6.89
CA VAL A 211 -18.59 19.28 -8.01
C VAL A 211 -19.56 20.46 -8.13
N GLY A 212 -19.38 21.30 -9.16
CA GLY A 212 -20.22 22.46 -9.39
C GLY A 212 -20.22 23.49 -8.24
N ARG A 213 -21.42 23.88 -7.79
CA ARG A 213 -21.67 24.93 -6.78
C ARG A 213 -21.99 24.39 -5.38
N GLU A 214 -22.14 23.08 -5.18
CA GLU A 214 -22.48 22.47 -3.89
C GLU A 214 -21.25 21.88 -3.16
N SER A 215 -21.47 21.44 -1.91
CA SER A 215 -20.43 21.28 -0.88
C SER A 215 -19.27 20.34 -1.25
N THR A 216 -18.10 20.68 -0.70
CA THR A 216 -16.80 20.03 -0.90
C THR A 216 -16.70 18.69 -0.19
N GLY A 217 -16.44 17.60 -0.91
CA GLY A 217 -16.00 16.35 -0.32
C GLY A 217 -14.48 16.31 -0.13
N LYS A 218 -14.00 15.26 0.55
CA LYS A 218 -12.57 14.98 0.70
C LYS A 218 -12.27 13.64 0.03
N LEU A 219 -11.15 13.57 -0.68
CA LEU A 219 -10.63 12.32 -1.23
C LEU A 219 -9.27 12.06 -0.60
N SER A 220 -9.09 10.86 -0.05
CA SER A 220 -7.79 10.38 0.39
C SER A 220 -6.81 10.42 -0.78
N CYS A 221 -5.56 10.69 -0.50
CA CYS A 221 -4.54 10.82 -1.53
C CYS A 221 -3.20 10.28 -1.05
N PHE A 222 -2.34 9.91 -1.98
CA PHE A 222 -0.90 9.85 -1.74
C PHE A 222 -0.34 11.26 -1.87
N TRP A 223 0.56 11.64 -0.99
CA TRP A 223 1.19 12.96 -1.02
C TRP A 223 2.70 12.84 -0.95
N TYR A 224 3.38 13.28 -2.00
CA TYR A 224 4.82 13.32 -2.05
C TYR A 224 5.31 14.76 -1.87
N SER A 225 6.18 14.97 -0.89
CA SER A 225 6.80 16.27 -0.62
C SER A 225 8.21 16.06 -0.06
N GLY A 226 9.20 16.76 -0.64
CA GLY A 226 10.56 16.81 -0.09
C GLY A 226 11.24 15.45 0.11
N GLY A 227 11.02 14.49 -0.79
CA GLY A 227 11.58 13.14 -0.68
C GLY A 227 10.81 12.20 0.25
N CYS A 228 9.61 12.59 0.71
CA CYS A 228 8.76 11.76 1.55
C CYS A 228 7.41 11.49 0.86
N LEU A 229 7.04 10.22 0.73
CA LEU A 229 5.72 9.77 0.30
C LEU A 229 4.85 9.43 1.51
N VAL A 230 3.77 10.18 1.69
CA VAL A 230 2.78 9.95 2.74
C VAL A 230 1.64 9.11 2.15
N LEU A 231 1.41 7.94 2.74
CA LEU A 231 0.33 7.04 2.33
C LEU A 231 -1.00 7.49 2.95
N PRO A 232 -2.14 7.29 2.25
CA PRO A 232 -3.45 7.41 2.86
C PRO A 232 -3.68 6.27 3.85
N ALA A 233 -4.51 6.52 4.86
CA ALA A 233 -4.95 5.49 5.79
C ALA A 233 -5.76 4.40 5.06
N ILE A 234 -5.43 3.12 5.32
CA ILE A 234 -6.20 1.99 4.79
C ILE A 234 -7.41 1.63 5.66
N GLY A 235 -7.44 2.11 6.91
CA GLY A 235 -8.53 1.83 7.83
C GLY A 235 -9.87 2.39 7.31
N GLU A 236 -10.90 1.55 7.25
CA GLU A 236 -12.22 1.94 6.70
C GLU A 236 -12.95 2.97 7.57
N PHE A 237 -12.60 3.05 8.86
CA PHE A 237 -13.19 3.98 9.80
C PHE A 237 -12.17 5.01 10.30
N THR A 238 -11.49 5.67 9.36
CA THR A 238 -10.46 6.67 9.64
C THR A 238 -10.93 8.09 9.29
N GLY A 239 -10.35 9.08 9.97
CA GLY A 239 -10.51 10.48 9.56
C GLY A 239 -9.50 10.82 8.46
N THR A 240 -9.55 12.05 7.97
CA THR A 240 -8.60 12.56 6.96
C THR A 240 -8.09 13.95 7.33
N HIS A 241 -6.82 14.22 7.06
CA HIS A 241 -6.21 15.54 7.17
C HIS A 241 -6.14 16.23 5.81
N LEU A 242 -6.72 17.43 5.71
CA LEU A 242 -6.65 18.21 4.47
C LEU A 242 -5.25 18.80 4.29
N ILE A 243 -4.54 18.31 3.28
CA ILE A 243 -3.23 18.84 2.91
C ILE A 243 -3.37 20.12 2.07
N ARG A 244 -2.30 20.91 2.04
CA ARG A 244 -2.15 22.07 1.15
C ARG A 244 -0.85 21.87 0.36
N PRO A 245 -0.90 21.16 -0.78
CA PRO A 245 0.28 20.88 -1.57
C PRO A 245 1.00 22.17 -1.98
N ARG A 246 2.33 22.16 -1.91
CA ARG A 246 3.20 23.23 -2.40
C ARG A 246 3.52 23.02 -3.89
N GLN A 247 4.13 24.01 -4.53
CA GLN A 247 4.41 23.99 -5.97
C GLN A 247 5.25 22.78 -6.44
N ASN A 248 6.09 22.21 -5.56
CA ASN A 248 6.95 21.06 -5.87
C ASN A 248 6.44 19.75 -5.26
N ASP A 249 5.24 19.75 -4.68
CA ASP A 249 4.64 18.53 -4.16
C ASP A 249 3.91 17.80 -5.30
N SER A 250 3.85 16.48 -5.21
CA SER A 250 3.00 15.66 -6.08
C SER A 250 1.88 15.04 -5.24
N THR A 251 0.67 15.02 -5.79
CA THR A 251 -0.50 14.49 -5.08
C THR A 251 -1.28 13.57 -6.02
N TRP A 252 -1.63 12.38 -5.53
CA TRP A 252 -2.46 11.44 -6.27
C TRP A 252 -3.67 11.03 -5.45
N PHE A 253 -4.87 11.46 -5.84
CA PHE A 253 -6.08 11.16 -5.10
C PHE A 253 -6.73 9.85 -5.55
N ILE A 254 -7.41 9.20 -4.61
CA ILE A 254 -8.11 7.94 -4.85
C ILE A 254 -9.59 8.26 -5.08
N ALA A 255 -10.14 7.80 -6.20
CA ALA A 255 -11.58 7.85 -6.46
C ALA A 255 -12.05 6.52 -7.07
N GLY A 256 -12.96 5.85 -6.38
CA GLY A 256 -13.34 4.48 -6.72
C GLY A 256 -12.14 3.54 -6.60
N ASN A 257 -11.84 2.82 -7.69
CA ASN A 257 -10.72 1.89 -7.78
C ASN A 257 -9.51 2.47 -8.52
N GLU A 258 -9.50 3.79 -8.75
CA GLU A 258 -8.47 4.46 -9.55
C GLU A 258 -7.73 5.53 -8.75
N VAL A 259 -6.51 5.81 -9.20
CA VAL A 259 -5.60 6.82 -8.65
C VAL A 259 -5.36 7.88 -9.72
N TYR A 260 -5.62 9.15 -9.38
CA TYR A 260 -5.52 10.28 -10.30
C TYR A 260 -4.48 11.27 -9.81
N SER A 261 -3.58 11.72 -10.71
CA SER A 261 -2.68 12.83 -10.42
C SER A 261 -3.45 14.15 -10.40
N LEU A 262 -3.14 15.00 -9.42
CA LEU A 262 -3.50 16.41 -9.45
C LEU A 262 -2.51 17.20 -10.32
#